data_AF-A0A963DIN9-F1
#
_entry.id   AF-A0A963DIN9-F1
#
_cell.length_a   1.000
_cell.length_b   1.000
_cell.length_c   1.000
_cell.angle_alpha   90.00
_cell.angle_beta   90.00
_cell.angle_gamma   90.00
#
_symmetry.space_group_name_H-M   'P 1'
#
loop_
_entity.id
_entity.type
_entity.pdbx_description
1 polymer ?
#
loop_
_entity_poly.entity_id
_entity_poly.type
_entity_poly.pdbx_seq_one_letter_code
_entity_poly.pdbx_strand_id
1 'polypeptide(L)' 'MGLINMRERAERLGGQWTLASRPGEGTTIKVILPLLEKRYESDPDPVS' A
#
# COMPACT_ATOMS: atom_id res chain seq x y z
N MET A 1 2.15 -11.65 12.29
CA MET A 1 1.57 -11.89 10.95
C MET A 1 1.09 -10.63 10.23
N GLY A 2 0.44 -9.65 10.88
CA GLY A 2 -0.14 -8.49 10.18
C GLY A 2 0.84 -7.64 9.35
N LEU A 3 1.92 -7.13 9.98
CA LEU A 3 2.89 -6.26 9.30
C LEU A 3 3.76 -7.00 8.26
N ILE A 4 4.04 -8.28 8.50
CA ILE A 4 4.78 -9.12 7.54
C ILE A 4 3.97 -9.24 6.25
N ASN A 5 2.67 -9.54 6.36
CA ASN A 5 1.80 -9.63 5.19
C ASN A 5 1.68 -8.28 4.46
N MET A 6 1.73 -7.15 5.17
CA MET A 6 1.72 -5.82 4.54
C MET A 6 3.00 -5.55 3.76
N ARG A 7 4.16 -5.93 4.30
CA ARG A 7 5.44 -5.84 3.58
C ARG A 7 5.39 -6.66 2.30
N GLU A 8 5.00 -7.92 2.39
CA GLU A 8 4.93 -8.82 1.23
C GLU A 8 3.96 -8.29 0.16
N ARG A 9 2.82 -7.72 0.56
CA ARG A 9 1.88 -7.09 -0.38
C ARG A 9 2.47 -5.85 -1.06
N ALA A 10 3.15 -5.00 -0.30
CA ALA A 10 3.79 -3.80 -0.86
C ALA A 10 4.88 -4.18 -1.87
N GLU A 11 5.72 -5.16 -1.53
CA GLU A 11 6.77 -5.68 -2.43
C GLU A 11 6.19 -6.31 -3.70
N ARG A 12 5.10 -7.08 -3.58
CA ARG A 12 4.39 -7.69 -4.73
C ARG A 12 3.81 -6.66 -5.69
N LEU A 13 3.43 -5.49 -5.20
CA LEU A 13 2.95 -4.37 -6.02
C LEU A 13 4.09 -3.54 -6.62
N GLY A 14 5.34 -3.98 -6.50
CA GLY A 14 6.52 -3.23 -6.94
C GLY A 14 6.84 -2.03 -6.06
N GLY A 15 6.29 -2.00 -4.84
CA GLY A 15 6.52 -0.95 -3.86
C GLY A 15 7.76 -1.17 -3.01
N GLN A 16 8.07 -0.17 -2.18
CA GLN A 16 9.15 -0.19 -1.22
C GLN A 16 8.61 -0.14 0.22
N TRP A 17 9.28 -0.84 1.12
CA TRP A 17 8.96 -0.89 2.54
C TRP A 17 10.18 -0.59 3.40
N THR A 18 10.03 0.27 4.40
CA THR A 18 11.08 0.56 5.39
C THR A 18 10.50 0.61 6.80
N LEU A 19 11.29 0.16 7.78
CA LEU A 19 10.97 0.17 9.21
C LEU A 19 12.11 0.88 9.94
N ALA A 20 11.77 1.96 10.65
CA ALA A 20 12.68 2.62 11.57
C ALA A 20 12.09 2.52 12.98
N SER A 21 12.85 2.00 13.93
CA SER A 21 12.44 1.88 15.32
C SER A 21 13.61 2.25 16.22
N ARG A 22 13.34 3.08 17.24
CA ARG A 22 14.33 3.49 18.24
C ARG A 22 13.68 3.39 19.63
N PRO A 23 14.30 2.69 20.59
CA PRO A 23 13.76 2.57 21.95
C PRO A 23 13.45 3.94 22.54
N GLY A 24 12.25 4.11 23.08
CA GLY A 24 11.79 5.39 23.66
C GLY A 24 11.32 6.45 22.66
N GLU A 25 11.62 6.33 21.36
CA GLU A 25 11.19 7.26 20.30
C GLU A 25 10.00 6.72 19.48
N GLY A 26 9.77 5.41 19.55
CA GLY A 26 8.66 4.74 18.87
C GLY A 26 9.09 4.04 17.58
N THR A 27 8.10 3.78 16.72
CA THR A 27 8.28 3.00 15.48
C THR A 27 7.58 3.68 14.32
N THR A 28 8.32 3.88 13.23
CA THR A 28 7.81 4.43 11.97
C THR A 28 7.91 3.38 10.88
N ILE A 29 6.80 3.19 10.18
CA ILE A 29 6.70 2.32 9.01
C ILE A 29 6.43 3.22 7.81
N LYS A 30 7.23 3.12 6.76
CA LYS A 30 7.04 3.86 5.51
C LYS A 30 6.86 2.89 4.35
N VAL A 31 5.78 3.10 3.61
CA VAL A 31 5.39 2.33 2.43
C VAL A 31 5.30 3.28 1.25
N ILE A 32 5.97 2.94 0.15
CA ILE A 32 5.87 3.67 -1.12
C ILE A 32 5.32 2.69 -2.15
N LEU A 33 4.22 3.04 -2.80
CA LEU A 33 3.59 2.22 -3.85
C LEU A 33 3.60 2.99 -5.16
N PRO A 34 3.81 2.32 -6.30
CA PRO A 34 3.53 2.91 -7.60
C PRO A 34 2.06 3.33 -7.69
N LEU A 35 1.79 4.50 -8.29
CA LEU A 35 0.43 4.90 -8.58
C LEU A 35 -0.10 4.04 -9.74
N LEU A 36 -1.06 3.17 -9.45
CA LEU A 36 -1.75 2.40 -10.47
C LEU A 36 -2.87 3.27 -11.05
N GLU A 37 -2.85 3.46 -12.37
CA GLU A 37 -3.94 4.13 -13.06
C GLU A 37 -5.21 3.30 -12.89
N LYS A 38 -6.16 3.80 -12.10
CA LYS A 38 -7.50 3.20 -12.08
C LYS A 38 -8.15 3.51 -13.42
N ARG A 39 -8.31 2.48 -14.24
CA ARG A 39 -9.32 2.50 -15.29
C ARG A 39 -10.66 2.42 -14.56
N TYR A 40 -11.25 3.56 -14.26
CA TYR A 40 -12.67 3.63 -13.97
C TYR A 40 -13.35 3.20 -15.26
N GLU A 41 -13.67 1.91 -15.39
CA GLU A 41 -14.73 1.51 -16.31
C GLU A 41 -15.94 2.34 -15.90
N SER A 42 -16.36 3.23 -16.79
CA SER A 42 -17.60 3.95 -16.66
C SER A 42 -18.69 2.91 -16.49
N ASP A 43 -19.14 2.71 -15.24
CA ASP A 43 -20.38 2.01 -14.96
C ASP A 43 -21.45 2.71 -15.81
N PRO A 44 -22.06 2.06 -16.81
CA PRO A 44 -23.09 2.71 -17.59
C PRO A 44 -24.23 3.04 -16.63
N ASP A 45 -24.53 4.33 -16.48
CA ASP A 45 -25.63 4.84 -15.67
C ASP A 45 -26.85 3.90 -15.76
N PRO A 46 -27.28 3.24 -14.67
CA PRO A 46 -28.40 2.31 -14.73
C PRO A 46 -29.72 3.08 -14.69
N VAL A 47 -30.05 3.84 -15.74
CA VAL A 47 -31.44 4.21 -16.08
C VAL A 47 -31.57 4.52 -17.59
N SER A 48 -32.29 3.67 -18.31
CA SER A 48 -33.04 4.02 -19.52
C SER A 48 -34.39 3.32 -19.47
#